data_AF-A0A2N4YP80-F1
#
_entry.id   AF-A0A2N4YP80-F1
#
_cell.length_a   1.000
_cell.length_b   1.000
_cell.length_c   1.000
_cell.angle_alpha   90.00
_cell.angle_beta   90.00
_cell.angle_gamma   90.00
#
_symmetry.space_group_name_H-M   'P 1'
#
loop_
_entity.id
_entity.type
_entity.pdbx_description
1 polymer ?
#
loop_
_entity_poly.entity_id
_entity_poly.type
_entity_poly.pdbx_seq_one_letter_code
_entity_poly.pdbx_strand_id
1 'polypeptide(L)'
;SALAAVVAYGIMVKTMAVVAPLVLHLPAEEIAAKHLADTGVLGGIISGAIAAYMFNRFYRIKLPEYLGFFAGKRFVPIISGLAAIFTGVILSFIWPPIGSAIQTFSQWAAYQNPVVAFGIYGFIERCLVPFGLHHIWNVPFQMQIGEYTNAAGQVFHGDIPRYMAGDPTAGKLSGGFLFKMYGLPAAAIAIWHSAK
;
A
#
# COMPACT_ATOMS: atom_id res chain seq x y z
N SER A 1 8.49 -7.44 15.64
CA SER A 1 7.28 -7.03 16.38
C SER A 1 6.13 -6.75 15.43
N ALA A 2 5.50 -7.81 14.87
CA ALA A 2 4.34 -7.65 13.99
C ALA A 2 3.16 -6.98 14.73
N LEU A 3 2.95 -7.34 16.00
CA LEU A 3 1.92 -6.72 16.85
C LEU A 3 2.07 -5.20 16.96
N ALA A 4 3.30 -4.68 17.11
CA ALA A 4 3.55 -3.24 17.22
C ALA A 4 3.19 -2.49 15.92
N ALA A 5 3.45 -3.10 14.76
CA ALA A 5 3.10 -2.53 13.46
C ALA A 5 1.58 -2.50 13.27
N VAL A 6 0.86 -3.56 13.66
CA VAL A 6 -0.61 -3.62 13.59
C VAL A 6 -1.24 -2.57 14.51
N VAL A 7 -0.72 -2.45 15.74
CA VAL A 7 -1.19 -1.44 16.70
C VAL A 7 -0.92 -0.02 16.17
N ALA A 8 0.29 0.24 15.66
CA ALA A 8 0.64 1.53 15.07
C ALA A 8 -0.27 1.87 13.88
N TYR A 9 -0.50 0.92 12.97
CA TYR A 9 -1.39 1.12 11.82
C TYR A 9 -2.84 1.42 12.25
N GLY A 10 -3.38 0.63 13.18
CA GLY A 10 -4.72 0.84 13.70
C GLY A 10 -4.89 2.21 14.35
N ILE A 11 -3.92 2.63 15.16
CA ILE A 11 -3.93 3.95 15.81
C ILE A 11 -3.83 5.06 14.76
N MET A 12 -2.91 4.96 13.80
CA MET A 12 -2.71 5.96 12.75
C MET A 12 -3.99 6.18 11.94
N VAL A 13 -4.64 5.10 11.49
CA VAL A 13 -5.88 5.18 10.70
C VAL A 13 -7.01 5.80 11.52
N LYS A 14 -7.14 5.45 12.81
CA LYS A 14 -8.15 6.06 13.69
C LYS A 14 -7.87 7.53 13.97
N THR A 15 -6.61 7.91 14.16
CA THR A 15 -6.22 9.32 14.27
C THR A 15 -6.59 10.09 13.01
N MET A 16 -6.28 9.54 11.84
CA MET A 16 -6.63 10.17 10.56
C MET A 16 -8.14 10.32 10.38
N ALA A 17 -8.94 9.32 10.79
CA ALA A 17 -10.40 9.39 10.72
C ALA A 17 -11.00 10.51 11.59
N VAL A 18 -10.34 10.88 12.69
CA VAL A 18 -10.79 11.98 13.57
C VAL A 18 -10.25 13.33 13.11
N VAL A 19 -9.00 13.39 12.63
CA VAL A 19 -8.32 14.65 12.30
C VAL A 19 -8.63 15.11 10.87
N ALA A 20 -8.78 14.21 9.90
CA ALA A 20 -9.06 14.59 8.51
C ALA A 20 -10.38 15.40 8.33
N PRO A 21 -11.49 15.09 9.01
CA PRO A 21 -12.70 15.93 8.98
C PRO A 21 -12.47 17.36 9.47
N LEU A 22 -11.64 17.51 10.51
CA LEU A 22 -11.26 18.82 11.05
C LEU A 22 -10.44 19.63 10.04
N VAL A 23 -9.51 18.97 9.34
CA VAL A 23 -8.60 19.60 8.38
C VAL A 23 -9.33 20.00 7.09
N LEU A 24 -10.12 19.08 6.53
CA LEU A 24 -10.79 19.28 5.25
C LEU A 24 -12.12 20.05 5.37
N HIS A 25 -12.61 20.29 6.59
CA HIS A 25 -13.93 20.90 6.85
C HIS A 25 -15.08 20.16 6.16
N LEU A 26 -14.91 18.85 5.94
CA LEU A 26 -15.90 17.96 5.35
C LEU A 26 -16.51 17.07 6.43
N PRO A 27 -17.79 16.69 6.32
CA PRO A 27 -18.37 15.71 7.23
C PRO A 27 -17.62 14.38 7.14
N ALA A 28 -17.48 13.69 8.27
CA ALA A 28 -16.73 12.43 8.34
C ALA A 28 -17.28 11.35 7.39
N GLU A 29 -18.59 11.38 7.14
CA GLU A 29 -19.27 10.49 6.20
C GLU A 29 -18.78 10.67 4.75
N GLU A 30 -18.53 11.91 4.33
CA GLU A 30 -18.06 12.20 2.97
C GLU A 30 -16.60 11.78 2.78
N ILE A 31 -15.77 11.94 3.82
CA ILE A 31 -14.38 11.48 3.82
C ILE A 31 -14.30 9.95 3.77
N ALA A 32 -15.18 9.28 4.52
CA ALA A 32 -15.28 7.83 4.49
C ALA A 32 -15.79 7.33 3.13
N ALA A 33 -16.82 7.97 2.57
CA ALA A 33 -17.38 7.61 1.26
C ALA A 33 -16.39 7.82 0.10
N LYS A 34 -15.54 8.84 0.19
CA LYS A 34 -14.52 9.14 -0.83
C LYS A 34 -13.17 8.48 -0.56
N HIS A 35 -13.06 7.66 0.49
CA HIS A 35 -11.82 7.00 0.90
C HIS A 35 -10.61 7.97 1.06
N LEU A 36 -10.86 9.25 1.41
CA LEU A 36 -9.82 10.29 1.42
C LEU A 36 -8.80 10.14 2.56
N ALA A 37 -9.17 9.43 3.63
CA ALA A 37 -8.29 9.09 4.75
C ALA A 37 -7.71 7.66 4.64
N ASP A 38 -8.05 6.92 3.59
CA ASP A 38 -7.52 5.56 3.40
C ASP A 38 -6.10 5.63 2.83
N THR A 39 -5.14 5.17 3.63
CA THR A 39 -3.72 5.16 3.27
C THR A 39 -3.29 3.87 2.58
N GLY A 40 -4.17 2.87 2.52
CA GLY A 40 -3.92 1.58 1.89
C GLY A 40 -2.61 0.94 2.33
N VAL A 41 -1.91 0.33 1.36
CA VAL A 41 -0.64 -0.36 1.61
C VAL A 41 0.46 0.60 2.09
N LEU A 42 0.45 1.86 1.64
CA LEU A 42 1.46 2.85 2.02
C LEU A 42 1.40 3.18 3.51
N GLY A 43 0.19 3.28 4.08
CA GLY A 43 0.01 3.43 5.53
C GLY A 43 0.57 2.24 6.32
N GLY A 44 0.43 1.03 5.79
CA GLY A 44 1.01 -0.18 6.36
C GLY A 44 2.54 -0.16 6.37
N ILE A 45 3.16 0.30 5.26
CA ILE A 45 4.62 0.44 5.15
C ILE A 45 5.14 1.46 6.17
N ILE A 46 4.50 2.63 6.27
CA ILE A 46 4.87 3.67 7.25
C ILE A 46 4.80 3.12 8.68
N SER A 47 3.68 2.47 9.02
CA SER A 47 3.47 1.89 10.36
C SER A 47 4.48 0.77 10.68
N GLY A 48 4.81 -0.05 9.68
CA GLY A 48 5.86 -1.07 9.79
C GLY A 48 7.24 -0.47 10.03
N ALA A 49 7.59 0.61 9.30
CA ALA A 49 8.85 1.32 9.46
C ALA A 49 8.97 1.96 10.85
N ILE A 50 7.90 2.60 11.35
CA ILE A 50 7.84 3.14 12.72
C ILE A 50 8.07 2.03 13.73
N ALA A 51 7.34 0.92 13.62
CA ALA A 51 7.48 -0.19 14.55
C ALA A 51 8.89 -0.82 14.53
N ALA A 52 9.51 -0.93 13.35
CA ALA A 52 10.88 -1.42 13.20
C ALA A 52 11.90 -0.48 13.86
N TYR A 53 11.77 0.83 13.62
CA TYR A 53 12.64 1.83 14.22
C TYR A 53 12.51 1.86 15.75
N MET A 54 11.28 1.89 16.26
CA MET A 54 11.00 1.88 17.70
C MET A 54 11.48 0.60 18.37
N PHE A 55 11.37 -0.54 17.70
CA PHE A 55 11.93 -1.79 18.20
C PHE A 55 13.45 -1.70 18.33
N ASN A 56 14.16 -1.29 17.29
CA ASN A 56 15.62 -1.19 17.31
C ASN A 56 16.12 -0.23 18.40
N ARG A 57 15.37 0.86 18.67
CA ARG A 57 15.73 1.84 19.69
C ARG A 57 15.39 1.39 21.12
N PHE A 58 14.22 0.79 21.34
CA PHE A 58 13.66 0.64 22.70
C PHE A 58 13.49 -0.80 23.19
N TYR A 59 13.85 -1.83 22.41
CA TYR A 59 13.65 -3.23 22.82
C TYR A 59 14.36 -3.65 24.14
N ARG A 60 15.40 -2.92 24.57
CA ARG A 60 16.13 -3.15 25.84
C ARG A 60 15.97 -2.00 26.84
N ILE A 61 14.94 -1.17 26.69
CA ILE A 61 14.72 -0.04 27.62
C ILE A 61 14.50 -0.56 29.05
N LYS A 62 15.16 0.08 30.02
CA LYS A 62 14.93 -0.12 31.45
C LYS A 62 14.08 1.05 31.96
N LEU A 63 12.98 0.73 32.63
CA LEU A 63 12.09 1.71 33.25
C LEU A 63 12.22 1.63 34.78
N PRO A 64 11.86 2.69 35.52
CA PRO A 64 11.78 2.66 36.98
C PRO A 64 10.89 1.51 37.48
N GLU A 65 11.10 1.03 38.71
CA GLU A 65 10.42 -0.15 39.26
C GLU A 65 8.89 -0.10 39.13
N TYR A 66 8.27 1.06 39.34
CA TYR A 66 6.82 1.24 39.22
C TYR A 66 6.29 1.10 37.78
N LEU A 67 7.13 1.27 36.75
CA LEU A 67 6.80 1.02 35.33
C LEU A 67 7.51 -0.23 34.78
N GLY A 68 8.12 -1.04 35.64
CA GLY A 68 8.92 -2.20 35.25
C GLY A 68 8.15 -3.22 34.42
N PHE A 69 6.81 -3.29 34.59
CA PHE A 69 5.93 -4.15 33.79
C PHE A 69 6.02 -3.88 32.28
N PHE A 70 6.21 -2.61 31.89
CA PHE A 70 6.27 -2.18 30.50
C PHE A 70 7.68 -2.21 29.92
N ALA A 71 8.71 -2.52 30.72
CA ALA A 71 10.10 -2.46 30.26
C ALA A 71 10.42 -3.46 29.13
N GLY A 72 11.50 -3.19 28.39
CA GLY A 72 11.96 -4.01 27.28
C GLY A 72 10.98 -4.06 26.10
N LYS A 73 10.74 -5.26 25.57
CA LYS A 73 9.96 -5.46 24.32
C LYS A 73 8.48 -5.04 24.43
N ARG A 74 7.93 -4.99 25.65
CA ARG A 74 6.53 -4.59 25.90
C ARG A 74 6.30 -3.09 25.74
N PHE A 75 7.36 -2.29 25.86
CA PHE A 75 7.30 -0.85 25.63
C PHE A 75 7.11 -0.50 24.15
N VAL A 76 7.60 -1.36 23.26
CA VAL A 76 7.68 -1.08 21.82
C VAL A 76 6.30 -0.80 21.19
N PRO A 77 5.23 -1.59 21.42
CA PRO A 77 3.89 -1.24 20.93
C PRO A 77 3.37 0.10 21.47
N ILE A 78 3.67 0.45 22.72
CA ILE A 78 3.19 1.69 23.36
C ILE A 78 3.81 2.91 22.68
N ILE A 79 5.14 2.94 22.56
CA ILE A 79 5.84 4.06 21.93
C ILE A 79 5.56 4.14 20.42
N SER A 80 5.40 2.98 19.75
CA SER A 80 5.00 2.95 18.33
C SER A 80 3.59 3.52 18.13
N GLY A 81 2.66 3.24 19.06
CA GLY A 81 1.33 3.83 19.05
C GLY A 81 1.36 5.35 19.22
N LEU A 82 2.14 5.88 20.16
CA LEU A 82 2.30 7.32 20.33
C LEU A 82 2.91 7.99 19.09
N ALA A 83 3.94 7.39 18.51
CA ALA A 83 4.53 7.87 17.25
C ALA A 83 3.53 7.81 16.08
N ALA A 84 2.66 6.79 16.05
CA ALA A 84 1.61 6.65 15.06
C ALA A 84 0.52 7.73 15.17
N ILE A 85 0.19 8.20 16.38
CA ILE A 85 -0.72 9.35 16.56
C ILE A 85 -0.12 10.58 15.88
N PHE A 86 1.13 10.91 16.20
CA PHE A 86 1.80 12.07 15.60
C PHE A 86 1.89 11.96 14.07
N THR A 87 2.24 10.77 13.58
CA THR A 87 2.30 10.50 12.14
C THR A 87 0.92 10.61 11.49
N GLY A 88 -0.13 10.10 12.13
CA GLY A 88 -1.51 10.20 11.66
C GLY A 88 -1.99 11.64 11.54
N VAL A 89 -1.67 12.50 12.53
CA VAL A 89 -1.96 13.94 12.46
C VAL A 89 -1.29 14.57 11.23
N ILE A 90 0.00 14.31 11.01
CA ILE A 90 0.73 14.84 9.84
C ILE A 90 0.11 14.34 8.54
N LEU A 91 -0.19 13.03 8.45
CA LEU A 91 -0.79 12.44 7.27
C LEU A 91 -2.19 12.98 6.99
N SER A 92 -2.97 13.41 7.98
CA SER A 92 -4.25 14.06 7.73
C SER A 92 -4.15 15.35 6.91
N PHE A 93 -3.01 16.04 6.92
CA PHE A 93 -2.78 17.23 6.08
C PHE A 93 -2.20 16.87 4.72
N ILE A 94 -1.26 15.93 4.68
CA ILE A 94 -0.46 15.63 3.49
C ILE A 94 -1.13 14.59 2.59
N TRP A 95 -1.84 13.63 3.18
CA TRP A 95 -2.40 12.48 2.47
C TRP A 95 -3.56 12.82 1.52
N PRO A 96 -4.55 13.66 1.87
CA PRO A 96 -5.70 13.91 1.00
C PRO A 96 -5.35 14.33 -0.45
N PRO A 97 -4.42 15.27 -0.71
CA PRO A 97 -4.04 15.60 -2.09
C PRO A 97 -3.31 14.45 -2.80
N ILE A 98 -2.50 13.67 -2.08
CA ILE A 98 -1.80 12.50 -2.63
C ILE A 98 -2.81 11.41 -2.99
N GLY A 99 -3.72 11.08 -2.08
CA GLY A 99 -4.78 10.10 -2.27
C GLY A 99 -5.67 10.45 -3.46
N SER A 100 -6.08 11.72 -3.58
CA SER A 100 -6.85 12.20 -4.72
C SER A 100 -6.08 12.05 -6.05
N ALA A 101 -4.80 12.42 -6.09
CA ALA A 101 -3.98 12.26 -7.29
C ALA A 101 -3.83 10.78 -7.69
N ILE A 102 -3.61 9.88 -6.72
CA ILE A 102 -3.58 8.43 -6.94
C ILE A 102 -4.92 7.93 -7.48
N GLN A 103 -6.04 8.39 -6.91
CA GLN A 103 -7.38 7.99 -7.33
C GLN A 103 -7.66 8.45 -8.78
N THR A 104 -7.33 9.69 -9.13
CA THR A 104 -7.50 10.19 -10.51
C THR A 104 -6.65 9.42 -11.51
N PHE A 105 -5.38 9.18 -11.19
CA PHE A 105 -4.48 8.38 -12.03
C PHE A 105 -4.99 6.95 -12.18
N SER A 106 -5.45 6.36 -11.08
CA SER A 106 -6.03 5.02 -11.04
C SER A 106 -7.28 4.90 -11.91
N GLN A 107 -8.20 5.87 -11.83
CA GLN A 107 -9.42 5.89 -12.65
C GLN A 107 -9.10 6.06 -14.14
N TRP A 108 -8.14 6.92 -14.48
CA TRP A 108 -7.65 7.08 -15.86
C TRP A 108 -7.08 5.77 -16.42
N ALA A 109 -6.19 5.12 -15.65
CA ALA A 109 -5.53 3.88 -16.06
C ALA A 109 -6.51 2.70 -16.16
N ALA A 110 -7.50 2.62 -15.26
CA ALA A 110 -8.46 1.51 -15.23
C ALA A 110 -9.54 1.61 -16.31
N TYR A 111 -10.05 2.81 -16.60
CA TYR A 111 -11.29 2.97 -17.38
C TYR A 111 -11.14 3.76 -18.68
N GLN A 112 -10.20 4.71 -18.79
CA GLN A 112 -10.14 5.59 -19.96
C GLN A 112 -9.28 5.03 -21.09
N ASN A 113 -8.04 4.60 -20.80
CA ASN A 113 -7.18 4.02 -21.82
C ASN A 113 -6.35 2.85 -21.28
N PRO A 114 -6.98 1.69 -21.07
CA PRO A 114 -6.32 0.54 -20.46
C PRO A 114 -5.11 0.08 -21.27
N VAL A 115 -5.21 0.02 -22.61
CA VAL A 115 -4.13 -0.49 -23.48
C VAL A 115 -2.87 0.36 -23.36
N VAL A 116 -3.01 1.69 -23.42
CA VAL A 116 -1.86 2.60 -23.30
C VAL A 116 -1.30 2.58 -21.87
N ALA A 117 -2.16 2.56 -20.85
CA ALA A 117 -1.73 2.48 -19.46
C ALA A 117 -0.92 1.20 -19.19
N PHE A 118 -1.36 0.04 -19.72
CA PHE A 118 -0.62 -1.21 -19.61
C PHE A 118 0.69 -1.20 -20.41
N GLY A 119 0.71 -0.59 -21.60
CA GLY A 119 1.92 -0.44 -22.39
C GLY A 119 3.00 0.36 -21.65
N ILE A 120 2.63 1.50 -21.07
CA ILE A 120 3.54 2.33 -20.27
C ILE A 120 3.97 1.61 -18.99
N TYR A 121 3.03 0.97 -18.29
CA TYR A 121 3.33 0.18 -17.09
C TYR A 121 4.36 -0.91 -17.37
N GLY A 122 4.14 -1.71 -18.42
CA GLY A 122 5.03 -2.81 -18.79
C GLY A 122 6.40 -2.32 -19.26
N PHE A 123 6.44 -1.24 -20.04
CA PHE A 123 7.69 -0.64 -20.48
C PHE A 123 8.56 -0.18 -19.30
N ILE A 124 7.99 0.61 -18.38
CA ILE A 124 8.70 1.11 -17.20
C ILE A 124 9.10 -0.05 -16.29
N GLU A 125 8.20 -1.02 -16.06
CA GLU A 125 8.51 -2.22 -15.28
C GLU A 125 9.78 -2.89 -15.83
N ARG A 126 9.85 -3.14 -17.15
CA ARG A 126 11.02 -3.80 -17.78
C ARG A 126 12.30 -2.99 -17.66
N CYS A 127 12.24 -1.67 -17.78
CA CYS A 127 13.40 -0.80 -17.56
C CYS A 127 13.90 -0.86 -16.10
N LEU A 128 13.00 -1.08 -15.13
CA LEU A 128 13.33 -1.14 -13.71
C LEU A 128 13.73 -2.53 -13.20
N VAL A 129 13.48 -3.59 -13.98
CA VAL A 129 13.92 -4.98 -13.67
C VAL A 129 15.42 -5.06 -13.36
N PRO A 130 16.36 -4.55 -14.18
CA PRO A 130 17.80 -4.68 -13.91
C PRO A 130 18.24 -3.98 -12.62
N PHE A 131 17.48 -2.99 -12.14
CA PHE A 131 17.76 -2.26 -10.91
C PHE A 131 17.05 -2.84 -9.68
N GLY A 132 16.20 -3.87 -9.85
CA GLY A 132 15.36 -4.42 -8.78
C GLY A 132 14.21 -3.48 -8.31
N LEU A 133 14.11 -2.27 -8.87
CA LEU A 133 13.14 -1.25 -8.47
C LEU A 133 11.70 -1.53 -8.98
N HIS A 134 11.55 -2.49 -9.89
CA HIS A 134 10.26 -2.91 -10.43
C HIS A 134 9.27 -3.38 -9.35
N HIS A 135 9.74 -3.86 -8.20
CA HIS A 135 8.86 -4.19 -7.08
C HIS A 135 8.15 -2.97 -6.49
N ILE A 136 8.86 -1.84 -6.35
CA ILE A 136 8.28 -0.59 -5.85
C ILE A 136 7.28 -0.04 -6.87
N TRP A 137 7.64 -0.12 -8.16
CA TRP A 137 6.76 0.27 -9.26
C TRP A 137 5.46 -0.53 -9.29
N ASN A 138 5.50 -1.84 -9.07
CA ASN A 138 4.35 -2.72 -9.23
C ASN A 138 3.32 -2.63 -8.08
N VAL A 139 3.76 -2.38 -6.84
CA VAL A 139 2.90 -2.45 -5.64
C VAL A 139 1.66 -1.54 -5.72
N PRO A 140 1.76 -0.25 -6.10
CA PRO A 140 0.58 0.61 -6.24
C PRO A 140 -0.44 0.08 -7.26
N PHE A 141 0.02 -0.48 -8.37
CA PHE A 141 -0.87 -1.00 -9.41
C PHE A 141 -1.50 -2.33 -8.97
N GLN A 142 -0.74 -3.21 -8.35
CA GLN A 142 -1.23 -4.52 -7.93
C GLN A 142 -2.16 -4.45 -6.72
N MET A 143 -1.91 -3.52 -5.79
CA MET A 143 -2.58 -3.49 -4.49
C MET A 143 -3.46 -2.26 -4.23
N GLN A 144 -3.40 -1.21 -5.06
CA GLN A 144 -4.17 0.02 -4.84
C GLN A 144 -5.01 0.47 -6.04
N ILE A 145 -4.74 -0.01 -7.27
CA ILE A 145 -5.46 0.45 -8.46
C ILE A 145 -6.93 0.01 -8.52
N GLY A 146 -7.78 1.00 -8.72
CA GLY A 146 -9.22 0.90 -8.85
C GLY A 146 -9.90 0.36 -7.60
N GLU A 147 -11.21 0.23 -7.70
CA GLU A 147 -12.08 -0.12 -6.59
C GLU A 147 -13.14 -1.09 -7.10
N TYR A 148 -13.44 -2.12 -6.30
CA TYR A 148 -14.51 -3.06 -6.57
C TYR A 148 -15.25 -3.40 -5.28
N THR A 149 -16.56 -3.20 -5.27
CA THR A 149 -17.42 -3.63 -4.18
C THR A 149 -18.10 -4.95 -4.56
N ASN A 150 -17.88 -5.99 -3.77
CA ASN A 150 -18.53 -7.28 -4.01
C ASN A 150 -20.01 -7.25 -3.56
N ALA A 151 -20.76 -8.32 -3.86
CA ALA A 151 -22.16 -8.47 -3.46
C ALA A 151 -22.39 -8.47 -1.93
N ALA A 152 -21.34 -8.71 -1.13
CA ALA A 152 -21.36 -8.66 0.33
C ALA A 152 -21.06 -7.25 0.90
N GLY A 153 -20.88 -6.24 0.05
CA GLY A 153 -20.58 -4.86 0.45
C GLY A 153 -19.13 -4.63 0.87
N GLN A 154 -18.22 -5.58 0.61
CA GLN A 154 -16.80 -5.43 0.90
C GLN A 154 -16.10 -4.71 -0.25
N VAL A 155 -15.29 -3.71 0.08
CA VAL A 155 -14.53 -2.90 -0.88
C VAL A 155 -13.12 -3.47 -1.03
N PHE A 156 -12.71 -3.75 -2.26
CA PHE A 156 -11.39 -4.25 -2.63
C PHE A 156 -10.66 -3.22 -3.49
N HIS A 157 -9.39 -3.00 -3.17
CA HIS A 157 -8.49 -2.10 -3.91
C HIS A 157 -7.35 -2.91 -4.54
N GLY A 158 -6.90 -2.51 -5.72
CA GLY A 158 -5.80 -3.17 -6.43
C GLY A 158 -6.23 -4.26 -7.41
N ASP A 159 -5.45 -4.44 -8.48
CA ASP A 159 -5.76 -5.41 -9.53
C ASP A 159 -5.82 -6.85 -9.00
N ILE A 160 -4.94 -7.23 -8.05
CA ILE A 160 -4.92 -8.58 -7.49
C ILE A 160 -6.13 -8.83 -6.58
N PRO A 161 -6.41 -8.00 -5.54
CA PRO A 161 -7.56 -8.23 -4.67
C PRO A 161 -8.90 -8.13 -5.42
N ARG A 162 -9.03 -7.21 -6.39
CA ARG A 162 -10.22 -7.10 -7.24
C ARG A 162 -10.42 -8.34 -8.10
N TYR A 163 -9.36 -8.85 -8.73
CA TYR A 163 -9.42 -10.10 -9.50
C TYR A 163 -9.82 -11.29 -8.63
N MET A 164 -9.23 -11.41 -7.43
CA MET A 164 -9.58 -12.47 -6.47
C MET A 164 -11.02 -12.35 -5.94
N ALA A 165 -11.56 -11.13 -5.87
CA ALA A 165 -12.95 -10.87 -5.49
C ALA A 165 -13.96 -11.08 -6.63
N GLY A 166 -13.50 -11.43 -7.83
CA GLY A 166 -14.34 -11.75 -8.99
C GLY A 166 -14.70 -10.55 -9.88
N ASP A 167 -13.96 -9.45 -9.82
CA ASP A 167 -14.15 -8.31 -10.73
C ASP A 167 -13.76 -8.68 -12.18
N PRO A 168 -14.69 -8.69 -13.14
CA PRO A 168 -14.40 -9.05 -14.54
C PRO A 168 -13.53 -8.02 -15.27
N THR A 169 -13.35 -6.83 -14.70
CA THR A 169 -12.53 -5.76 -15.27
C THR A 169 -11.10 -5.74 -14.72
N ALA A 170 -10.83 -6.53 -13.68
CA ALA A 170 -9.53 -6.68 -13.04
C ALA A 170 -8.73 -7.87 -13.60
N GLY A 171 -7.47 -8.00 -13.19
CA GLY A 171 -6.56 -9.06 -13.63
C GLY A 171 -5.86 -8.75 -14.95
N LYS A 172 -5.98 -7.52 -15.46
CA LYS A 172 -5.34 -7.11 -16.70
C LYS A 172 -3.81 -6.96 -16.55
N LEU A 173 -3.31 -6.65 -15.35
CA LEU A 173 -1.85 -6.67 -15.07
C LEU A 173 -1.29 -8.10 -15.07
N SER A 174 -2.14 -9.12 -14.95
CA SER A 174 -1.75 -10.52 -15.11
C SER A 174 -1.27 -10.87 -16.54
N GLY A 175 -1.48 -9.99 -17.53
CA GLY A 175 -0.89 -10.15 -18.86
C GLY A 175 0.64 -10.27 -18.85
N GLY A 176 1.31 -9.73 -17.81
CA GLY A 176 2.75 -9.93 -17.60
C GLY A 176 3.15 -11.39 -17.36
N PHE A 177 2.23 -12.26 -16.92
CA PHE A 177 2.49 -13.69 -16.75
C PHE A 177 2.54 -14.45 -18.09
N LEU A 178 1.75 -14.07 -19.09
CA LEU A 178 1.77 -14.70 -20.41
C LEU A 178 3.16 -14.59 -21.06
N PHE A 179 3.80 -13.43 -20.95
CA PHE A 179 5.18 -13.25 -21.40
C PHE A 179 6.16 -14.17 -20.65
N LYS A 180 5.98 -14.37 -19.35
CA LYS A 180 6.86 -15.26 -18.56
C LYS A 180 6.64 -16.73 -18.90
N MET A 181 5.40 -17.13 -19.19
CA MET A 181 5.04 -18.51 -19.50
C MET A 181 5.41 -18.92 -20.93
N TYR A 182 5.30 -18.02 -21.90
CA TYR A 182 5.50 -18.35 -23.32
C TYR A 182 6.61 -17.53 -23.96
N GLY A 183 6.70 -16.24 -23.63
CA GLY A 183 7.70 -15.33 -24.22
C GLY A 183 9.13 -15.65 -23.82
N LEU A 184 9.40 -15.86 -22.53
CA LEU A 184 10.75 -16.20 -22.05
C LEU A 184 11.24 -17.57 -22.56
N PRO A 185 10.43 -18.65 -22.53
CA PRO A 185 10.83 -19.90 -23.16
C PRO A 185 11.08 -19.78 -24.67
N ALA A 186 10.24 -19.04 -25.40
CA ALA A 186 10.44 -18.81 -26.83
C ALA A 186 11.74 -18.04 -27.11
N ALA A 187 12.05 -17.02 -26.31
CA ALA A 187 13.30 -16.27 -26.39
C ALA A 187 14.52 -17.18 -26.10
N ALA A 188 14.42 -18.05 -25.11
CA ALA A 188 15.48 -19.01 -24.80
C ALA A 188 15.73 -20.00 -25.96
N ILE A 189 14.66 -20.53 -26.57
CA ILE A 189 14.76 -21.39 -27.76
C ILE A 189 15.41 -20.63 -28.93
N ALA A 190 15.01 -19.39 -29.17
CA ALA A 190 15.59 -18.56 -30.24
C ALA A 190 17.08 -18.29 -30.02
N ILE A 191 17.49 -18.00 -28.78
CA ILE A 191 18.91 -17.84 -28.41
C ILE A 191 19.66 -19.15 -28.63
N TRP A 192 19.10 -20.30 -28.22
CA TRP A 192 19.73 -21.60 -28.41
C TRP A 192 19.93 -21.93 -29.90
N HIS A 193 18.91 -21.73 -30.74
CA HIS A 193 19.02 -21.96 -32.18
C HIS A 193 19.97 -21.00 -32.89
N SER A 194 20.26 -19.84 -32.29
CA SER A 194 21.17 -18.82 -32.83
C SER A 194 22.58 -18.88 -32.25
N ALA A 195 22.79 -19.71 -31.21
CA ALA A 195 24.09 -19.93 -30.62
C ALA A 195 24.93 -20.83 -31.54
N LYS A 196 26.10 -20.32 -31.94
CA LYS A 196 27.12 -21.07 -32.68
C LYS A 196 28.01 -21.85 -31.72
#